data_AF-A0A8T7JVW9-F1
#
_entry.id   AF-A0A8T7JVW9-F1
#
_cell.length_a   1.000
_cell.length_b   1.000
_cell.length_c   1.000
_cell.angle_alpha   90.00
_cell.angle_beta   90.00
_cell.angle_gamma   90.00
#
_symmetry.space_group_name_H-M   'P 1'
#
loop_
_entity.id
_entity.type
_entity.pdbx_description
1 polymer ?
#
loop_
_entity_poly.entity_id
_entity_poly.type
_entity_poly.pdbx_seq_one_letter_code
_entity_poly.pdbx_strand_id
1 'polypeptide(L)'
;YMYRAIDVGMRTIDVRTLTEAAQSMGASWVKILADVIFPNLRIAILSGSLISFATVIGELILGDFLLRPALGPYMAEVGRDKAFEPAALAIISYALTWASLGLIQYFSHGGSTQRQLTGR
;
A
#
# COMPACT_ATOMS: atom_id res chain seq x y z
N TYR A 1 5.18 -2.60 9.97
CA TYR A 1 3.77 -2.57 9.53
C TYR A 1 3.30 -3.89 8.92
N MET A 2 4.17 -4.59 8.18
CA MET A 2 3.93 -5.93 7.62
C MET A 2 3.19 -6.91 8.56
N TYR A 3 3.73 -7.16 9.75
CA TYR A 3 3.14 -8.11 10.72
C TYR A 3 1.70 -7.74 11.11
N ARG A 4 1.44 -6.46 11.37
CA ARG A 4 0.11 -5.97 11.74
C ARG A 4 -0.87 -6.09 10.58
N ALA A 5 -0.44 -5.78 9.36
CA ALA A 5 -1.29 -5.96 8.18
C ALA A 5 -1.67 -7.44 7.99
N ILE A 6 -0.73 -8.36 8.24
CA ILE A 6 -0.97 -9.81 8.19
C ILE A 6 -1.94 -10.24 9.29
N ASP A 7 -1.74 -9.83 10.55
CA ASP A 7 -2.65 -10.17 11.67
C ASP A 7 -4.09 -9.68 11.42
N VAL A 8 -4.24 -8.43 10.96
CA VAL A 8 -5.54 -7.88 10.56
C VAL A 8 -6.13 -8.68 9.40
N GLY A 9 -5.31 -8.97 8.38
CA GLY A 9 -5.69 -9.82 7.26
C GLY A 9 -6.25 -11.16 7.73
N MET A 10 -5.52 -11.89 8.57
CA MET A 10 -5.97 -13.20 9.09
C MET A 10 -7.28 -13.13 9.88
N ARG A 11 -7.48 -12.06 10.66
CA ARG A 11 -8.72 -11.85 11.43
C ARG A 11 -9.91 -11.52 10.53
N THR A 12 -9.70 -10.82 9.41
CA THR A 12 -10.80 -10.42 8.52
C THR A 12 -11.40 -11.56 7.69
N ILE A 13 -10.62 -12.61 7.40
CA ILE A 13 -11.06 -13.75 6.57
C ILE A 13 -11.36 -15.01 7.41
N ASP A 14 -11.46 -14.88 8.74
CA ASP A 14 -11.66 -15.99 9.68
C ASP A 14 -10.78 -17.21 9.35
N VAL A 15 -9.45 -17.00 9.24
CA VAL A 15 -8.49 -18.07 8.86
C VAL A 15 -8.73 -19.35 9.63
N ARG A 16 -9.09 -19.24 10.92
CA ARG A 16 -9.37 -20.39 11.77
C ARG A 16 -10.43 -21.31 11.18
N THR A 17 -11.58 -20.77 10.79
CA THR A 17 -12.69 -21.54 10.21
C THR A 17 -12.28 -22.19 8.90
N LEU A 18 -11.54 -21.47 8.04
CA LEU A 18 -11.03 -22.00 6.77
C LEU A 18 -10.01 -23.13 6.99
N THR A 19 -9.14 -23.01 7.99
CA THR A 19 -8.17 -24.05 8.33
C THR A 19 -8.82 -25.29 8.93
N GLU A 20 -9.83 -25.14 9.80
CA GLU A 20 -10.58 -26.25 10.40
C GLU A 20 -11.38 -27.00 9.32
N ALA A 21 -11.99 -26.29 8.36
CA ALA A 21 -12.67 -26.89 7.21
C ALA A 21 -11.68 -27.66 6.30
N ALA A 22 -10.52 -27.07 5.99
CA ALA A 22 -9.53 -27.72 5.14
C ALA A 22 -8.90 -28.96 5.78
N GLN A 23 -8.66 -28.95 7.10
CA GLN A 23 -8.22 -30.14 7.83
C GLN A 23 -9.30 -31.23 7.85
N SER A 24 -10.57 -30.86 8.02
CA SER A 24 -11.69 -31.80 7.94
C SER A 24 -11.78 -32.46 6.55
N MET A 25 -11.39 -31.76 5.49
CA MET A 25 -11.25 -32.32 4.13
C MET A 25 -9.95 -33.11 3.90
N GLY A 26 -9.14 -33.37 4.93
CA GLY A 26 -7.91 -34.15 4.84
C GLY A 26 -6.72 -33.41 4.20
N ALA A 27 -6.75 -32.08 4.13
CA ALA A 27 -5.63 -31.31 3.59
C ALA A 27 -4.43 -31.29 4.56
N SER A 28 -3.22 -31.49 4.02
CA SER A 28 -1.99 -31.34 4.80
C SER A 28 -1.71 -29.87 5.10
N TRP A 29 -1.01 -29.59 6.21
CA TRP A 29 -0.73 -28.22 6.67
C TRP A 29 -0.07 -27.33 5.60
N VAL A 30 0.88 -27.88 4.83
CA VAL A 30 1.55 -27.14 3.73
C VAL A 30 0.55 -26.75 2.65
N LYS A 31 -0.40 -27.65 2.32
CA LYS A 31 -1.43 -27.41 1.33
C LYS A 31 -2.43 -26.34 1.80
N ILE A 32 -2.79 -26.37 3.08
CA ILE A 32 -3.62 -25.32 3.69
C ILE A 32 -2.93 -23.96 3.63
N LEU A 33 -1.63 -23.91 3.93
CA LEU A 33 -0.88 -22.66 3.87
C LEU A 33 -0.84 -22.10 2.45
N ALA A 34 -0.48 -22.92 1.45
CA ALA A 34 -0.31 -22.49 0.07
C ALA A 34 -1.64 -22.22 -0.67
N ASP A 35 -2.64 -23.09 -0.51
CA ASP A 35 -3.88 -23.05 -1.32
C ASP A 35 -5.02 -22.29 -0.62
N VAL A 36 -4.99 -22.16 0.71
CA VAL A 36 -6.08 -21.52 1.46
C VAL A 36 -5.62 -20.20 2.08
N ILE A 37 -4.54 -20.19 2.85
CA ILE A 37 -4.10 -19.00 3.59
C ILE A 37 -3.47 -17.97 2.64
N PHE A 38 -2.50 -18.38 1.83
CA PHE A 38 -1.74 -17.48 0.96
C PHE A 38 -2.59 -16.68 -0.05
N PRO A 39 -3.49 -17.30 -0.84
CA PRO A 39 -4.30 -16.55 -1.81
C PRO A 39 -5.31 -15.61 -1.15
N ASN A 40 -5.77 -15.92 0.07
CA ASN A 40 -6.69 -15.06 0.81
C ASN A 40 -5.96 -13.89 1.51
N LEU A 41 -4.69 -14.07 1.91
CA LEU A 41 -3.87 -13.01 2.50
C LEU A 41 -3.19 -12.08 1.50
N ARG A 42 -3.25 -12.37 0.19
CA ARG A 42 -2.52 -11.60 -0.83
C ARG A 42 -2.73 -10.08 -0.73
N ILE A 43 -3.95 -9.64 -0.44
CA ILE A 43 -4.30 -8.22 -0.32
C ILE A 43 -3.67 -7.61 0.95
N ALA A 44 -3.73 -8.32 2.08
CA ALA A 44 -3.13 -7.89 3.33
C ALA A 44 -1.60 -7.80 3.24
N ILE A 45 -0.98 -8.75 2.55
CA ILE A 45 0.47 -8.73 2.28
C ILE A 45 0.83 -7.54 1.41
N LEU A 46 0.12 -7.31 0.30
CA LEU A 46 0.38 -6.16 -0.58
C LEU A 46 0.22 -4.82 0.15
N SER A 47 -0.81 -4.68 0.99
CA SER A 47 -1.02 -3.46 1.77
C SER A 47 0.10 -3.24 2.80
N GLY A 48 0.46 -4.28 3.55
CA GLY A 48 1.51 -4.20 4.56
C GLY A 48 2.91 -3.98 3.99
N SER A 49 3.20 -4.53 2.81
CA SER A 49 4.49 -4.33 2.13
C SER A 49 4.59 -2.90 1.61
N LEU A 50 3.53 -2.36 1.01
CA LEU A 50 3.50 -0.99 0.52
C LEU A 50 3.71 0.03 1.64
N ILE A 51 3.03 -0.14 2.78
CA ILE A 51 3.20 0.75 3.93
C ILE A 51 4.62 0.64 4.48
N SER A 52 5.15 -0.58 4.62
CA SER A 52 6.52 -0.78 5.13
C SER A 52 7.55 -0.16 4.18
N PHE A 53 7.36 -0.28 2.88
CA PHE A 53 8.20 0.34 1.85
C PHE A 53 8.13 1.87 1.91
N ALA A 54 6.93 2.44 2.00
CA ALA A 54 6.73 3.88 2.12
C ALA A 54 7.42 4.44 3.39
N THR A 55 7.34 3.72 4.51
CA THR A 55 8.04 4.10 5.74
C THR A 55 9.56 4.08 5.56
N VAL A 56 10.12 3.03 4.93
CA VAL A 56 11.57 2.91 4.72
C VAL A 56 12.12 3.99 3.79
N ILE A 57 11.39 4.36 2.73
CA ILE A 57 11.81 5.46 1.83
C ILE A 57 11.85 6.79 2.57
N GLY A 58 10.87 7.04 3.45
CA GLY A 58 10.78 8.27 4.23
C GLY A 58 11.73 8.33 5.44
N GLU A 59 12.54 7.30 5.66
CA GLU A 59 13.41 7.22 6.83
C GLU A 59 14.62 8.15 6.69
N LEU A 60 14.64 9.20 7.50
CA LEU A 60 15.73 10.18 7.56
C LEU A 60 16.75 9.83 8.66
N ILE A 61 16.26 9.44 9.84
CA ILE A 61 17.05 9.41 11.08
C ILE A 61 18.10 8.31 11.02
N LEU A 62 17.68 7.10 10.64
CA LEU A 62 18.61 5.98 10.52
C LEU A 62 19.59 6.14 9.35
N GLY A 63 19.15 6.77 8.24
CA GLY A 63 20.01 7.02 7.07
C GLY A 63 21.14 7.99 7.36
N ASP A 64 20.82 9.07 8.07
CA ASP A 64 21.78 10.10 8.48
C ASP A 64 22.76 9.57 9.55
N PHE A 65 22.26 8.79 10.51
CA PHE A 65 23.10 8.18 11.55
C PHE A 65 24.08 7.14 11.02
N LEU A 66 23.71 6.36 9.98
CA LEU A 66 24.59 5.36 9.37
C LEU A 66 25.52 5.93 8.27
N LEU A 67 25.46 7.25 8.00
CA LEU A 67 26.12 7.89 6.85
C LEU A 67 25.90 7.13 5.54
N ARG A 68 24.70 6.56 5.36
CA ARG A 68 24.36 5.82 4.15
C ARG A 68 23.56 6.73 3.23
N PRO A 69 23.87 6.74 1.91
CA PRO A 69 23.10 7.51 0.95
C PRO A 69 21.69 6.91 0.86
N ALA A 70 20.74 7.56 1.53
CA ALA A 70 19.32 7.25 1.50
C ALA A 70 18.56 8.48 0.99
N LEU A 71 17.35 8.26 0.46
CA LEU A 71 16.54 9.33 -0.13
C LEU A 71 16.20 10.44 0.89
N GLY A 72 15.92 10.07 2.15
CA GLY A 72 15.63 11.02 3.21
C GLY A 72 16.75 12.04 3.45
N PRO A 73 17.97 11.62 3.82
CA PRO A 73 19.11 12.53 4.02
C PRO A 73 19.44 13.38 2.79
N TYR A 74 19.33 12.80 1.58
CA TYR A 74 19.58 13.55 0.34
C TYR A 74 18.59 14.71 0.13
N MET A 75 17.29 14.48 0.38
CA MET A 75 16.28 15.54 0.32
C MET A 75 16.48 16.59 1.42
N ALA A 76 16.92 16.18 2.61
CA ALA A 76 17.21 17.10 3.71
C ALA A 76 18.42 18.00 3.40
N GLU A 77 19.47 17.47 2.79
CA GLU A 77 20.67 18.23 2.40
C GLU A 77 20.35 19.26 1.31
N VAL A 78 19.63 18.86 0.25
CA VAL A 78 19.18 19.77 -0.83
C VAL A 78 18.22 20.84 -0.29
N GLY A 79 17.39 20.51 0.70
CA GLY A 79 16.48 21.45 1.35
C GLY A 79 17.17 22.53 2.19
N ARG A 80 18.42 22.31 2.63
CA ARG A 80 19.20 23.31 3.38
C ARG A 80 19.83 24.39 2.50
N ASP A 81 20.13 24.08 1.23
CA ASP A 81 20.91 24.97 0.36
C ASP A 81 20.08 25.93 -0.51
N LYS A 82 18.76 25.74 -0.70
CA LYS A 82 17.94 26.61 -1.56
C LYS A 82 16.48 26.81 -1.09
N ALA A 83 16.19 28.02 -0.62
CA ALA A 83 14.93 28.39 0.04
C ALA A 83 13.70 28.61 -0.88
N PHE A 84 13.86 28.66 -2.21
CA PHE A 84 12.76 29.01 -3.15
C PHE A 84 12.30 27.86 -4.07
N GLU A 85 13.04 26.76 -4.15
CA GLU A 85 12.69 25.59 -4.97
C GLU A 85 11.53 24.72 -4.39
N PRO A 86 11.35 24.57 -3.06
CA PRO A 86 10.29 23.71 -2.51
C PRO A 86 8.86 24.20 -2.80
N ALA A 87 8.65 25.52 -2.82
CA ALA A 87 7.35 26.11 -3.12
C ALA A 87 6.95 25.90 -4.59
N ALA A 88 7.92 26.00 -5.51
CA ALA A 88 7.68 25.73 -6.93
C ALA A 88 7.34 24.26 -7.17
N LEU A 89 8.05 23.33 -6.50
CA LEU A 89 7.76 21.90 -6.58
C LEU A 89 6.37 21.56 -6.03
N ALA A 90 5.94 22.20 -4.93
CA ALA A 90 4.60 22.03 -4.39
C ALA A 90 3.51 22.48 -5.36
N ILE A 91 3.68 23.63 -6.01
CA ILE A 91 2.74 24.16 -7.01
C ILE A 91 2.65 23.23 -8.23
N ILE A 92 3.79 22.73 -8.73
CA ILE A 92 3.83 21.81 -9.88
C ILE A 92 3.17 20.47 -9.54
N SER A 93 3.43 19.91 -8.34
CA SER A 93 2.81 18.65 -7.91
C SER A 93 1.29 18.79 -7.73
N TYR A 94 0.82 19.93 -7.23
CA TYR A 94 -0.60 20.21 -7.08
C TYR A 94 -1.29 20.33 -8.44
N ALA A 95 -0.65 21.03 -9.39
CA ALA A 95 -1.13 21.13 -10.77
C ALA A 95 -1.17 19.77 -11.47
N LEU A 96 -0.16 18.92 -11.26
CA LEU A 96 -0.12 17.56 -11.82
C LEU A 96 -1.23 16.66 -11.27
N THR A 97 -1.55 16.81 -9.98
CA THR A 97 -2.64 16.07 -9.34
C THR A 97 -3.99 16.46 -9.95
N TRP A 98 -4.22 17.77 -10.13
CA TRP A 98 -5.41 18.28 -10.81
C TRP A 98 -5.49 17.84 -12.27
N ALA A 99 -4.36 17.85 -13.00
CA ALA A 99 -4.29 17.34 -14.35
C ALA A 99 -4.64 15.85 -14.42
N SER A 100 -4.12 15.05 -13.49
CA SER A 100 -4.38 13.60 -13.41
C SER A 100 -5.85 13.31 -13.08
N LEU A 101 -6.44 14.05 -12.14
CA LEU A 101 -7.88 13.96 -11.84
C LEU A 101 -8.73 14.37 -13.04
N GLY A 102 -8.35 15.46 -13.75
CA GLY A 102 -9.02 15.89 -14.98
C GLY A 102 -8.94 14.84 -16.08
N LEU A 103 -7.79 14.18 -16.22
CA LEU A 103 -7.56 13.10 -17.17
C LEU A 103 -8.44 11.89 -16.84
N ILE A 104 -8.47 11.47 -15.57
CA ILE A 104 -9.35 10.39 -15.09
C ILE A 104 -10.80 10.74 -15.36
N GLN A 105 -11.24 11.97 -15.06
CA GLN A 105 -12.60 12.40 -15.36
C GLN A 105 -12.87 12.31 -16.86
N TYR A 106 -12.03 12.89 -17.71
CA TYR A 106 -12.19 12.85 -19.17
C TYR A 106 -12.29 11.42 -19.73
N PHE A 107 -11.44 10.50 -19.26
CA PHE A 107 -11.51 9.09 -19.66
C PHE A 107 -12.67 8.32 -18.99
N SER A 108 -13.10 8.73 -17.79
CA SER A 108 -14.19 8.11 -17.01
C SER A 108 -15.59 8.54 -17.47
N HIS A 109 -15.72 9.61 -18.28
CA HIS A 109 -17.00 9.98 -18.92
C HIS A 109 -17.52 8.91 -19.91
N GLY A 110 -16.76 7.84 -20.18
CA GLY A 110 -17.20 6.68 -20.96
C GLY A 110 -17.66 5.46 -20.15
N GLY A 111 -17.66 5.49 -18.81
CA GLY A 111 -17.68 4.24 -18.02
C GLY A 111 -18.49 4.17 -16.72
N SER A 112 -19.33 5.15 -16.37
CA SER A 112 -20.07 5.09 -15.09
C SER A 112 -21.55 5.45 -15.21
N THR A 113 -22.28 4.66 -16.00
CA THR A 113 -23.76 4.58 -15.99
C THR A 113 -24.28 3.21 -15.52
N GLN A 114 -23.55 2.46 -14.68
CA GLN A 114 -24.10 1.19 -14.20
C GLN A 114 -24.04 0.97 -12.68
N ARG A 115 -25.23 1.20 -12.10
CA ARG A 115 -25.84 0.57 -10.91
C ARG A 115 -25.44 1.10 -9.53
N GLN A 116 -25.89 2.32 -9.26
CA GLN A 116 -26.75 2.54 -8.08
C GLN A 116 -28.12 1.87 -8.33
N LEU A 117 -28.25 0.55 -8.10
CA LEU A 117 -29.54 -0.12 -7.95
C LEU A 117 -29.32 -1.43 -7.19
N THR A 118 -29.51 -1.42 -5.87
CA THR A 118 -30.02 -2.51 -5.00
C THR A 118 -30.06 -1.88 -3.60
N GLY A 119 -31.18 -1.43 -3.03
CA GLY A 119 -32.55 -1.83 -3.32
C GLY A 119 -32.90 -3.16 -2.66
N ARG A 120 -32.63 -3.30 -1.36
CA ARG A 120 -33.53 -3.89 -0.34
C ARG A 120 -33.21 -3.25 1.01
#